data_AF-A0A346SKD9-F1
#
_entry.id   AF-A0A346SKD9-F1
#
_cell.length_a   1.000
_cell.length_b   1.000
_cell.length_c   1.000
_cell.angle_alpha   90.00
_cell.angle_beta   90.00
_cell.angle_gamma   90.00
#
_symmetry.space_group_name_H-M   'P 1'
#
loop_
_entity.id
_entity.type
_entity.pdbx_description
1 polymer ?
#
loop_
_entity_poly.entity_id
_entity_poly.type
_entity_poly.pdbx_seq_one_letter_code
_entity_poly.pdbx_strand_id
1 'polypeptide(L)'
;MSFQTISIGTLMMAMATTASAEWSFNSGPNPNAFIQTGNMTLELQCNRIRFAPAGYEDSQDIVDKQGLSIRFLKNGTTEVGAFQVGAENAALQIVDNYPVEISFNSQQDYGFVLDQLAANASVNLSMVDQDISYGIFDLKGSGAAIRSLRSACDSDASQGTSYEAPEGIVYCGGGAIKRVIEPVILDNPDGEWDTRVTVNGESIRAMTAYSYFGNSEPPTGFVVALLGEDRSEFLIFSEGSANWLEYGDYRYDQCN
;
A
#
# COMPACT_ATOMS: atom_id res chain seq x y z
N MET A 1 14.81 -51.97 49.35
CA MET A 1 15.60 -51.42 48.23
C MET A 1 14.64 -50.64 47.36
N SER A 2 14.70 -49.31 47.43
CA SER A 2 13.79 -48.40 46.71
C SER A 2 14.58 -47.78 45.55
N PHE A 3 14.08 -47.95 44.31
CA PHE A 3 14.66 -47.32 43.12
C PHE A 3 14.01 -45.96 42.91
N GLN A 4 14.84 -44.91 42.86
CA GLN A 4 14.43 -43.54 42.61
C GLN A 4 14.67 -43.23 41.12
N THR A 5 13.60 -43.01 40.35
CA THR A 5 13.66 -42.61 38.94
C THR A 5 13.97 -41.12 38.83
N ILE A 6 15.02 -40.77 38.09
CA ILE A 6 15.40 -39.40 37.74
C ILE A 6 14.68 -39.02 36.44
N SER A 7 13.78 -38.03 36.50
CA SER A 7 13.19 -37.42 35.31
C SER A 7 14.14 -36.39 34.72
N ILE A 8 14.60 -36.62 33.49
CA ILE A 8 15.32 -35.64 32.67
C ILE A 8 14.28 -34.81 31.92
N GLY A 9 14.01 -33.60 32.39
CA GLY A 9 13.19 -32.62 31.68
C GLY A 9 13.98 -32.02 30.52
N THR A 10 13.56 -32.31 29.29
CA THR A 10 14.12 -31.69 28.07
C THR A 10 13.50 -30.31 27.91
N LEU A 11 14.31 -29.25 28.07
CA LEU A 11 13.91 -27.87 27.83
C LEU A 11 13.96 -27.60 26.31
N MET A 12 12.80 -27.63 25.65
CA MET A 12 12.67 -27.14 24.28
C MET A 12 12.65 -25.60 24.31
N MET A 13 13.74 -24.98 23.89
CA MET A 13 13.81 -23.53 23.67
C MET A 13 13.11 -23.22 22.34
N ALA A 14 11.88 -22.72 22.39
CA ALA A 14 11.20 -22.20 21.22
C ALA A 14 11.94 -20.95 20.73
N MET A 15 12.65 -21.08 19.62
CA MET A 15 13.20 -19.95 18.88
C MET A 15 12.03 -19.18 18.28
N ALA A 16 11.56 -18.13 18.97
CA ALA A 16 10.67 -17.16 18.36
C ALA A 16 11.49 -16.39 17.31
N THR A 17 11.32 -16.72 16.04
CA THR A 17 11.81 -15.89 14.94
C THR A 17 11.05 -14.57 15.02
N THR A 18 11.69 -13.52 15.52
CA THR A 18 11.18 -12.16 15.35
C THR A 18 11.26 -11.85 13.87
N ALA A 19 10.12 -11.90 13.19
CA ALA A 19 10.01 -11.37 11.83
C ALA A 19 10.39 -9.89 11.91
N SER A 20 11.57 -9.54 11.40
CA SER A 20 11.96 -8.14 11.25
C SER A 20 11.12 -7.55 10.13
N ALA A 21 10.56 -6.36 10.34
CA ALA A 21 9.89 -5.63 9.27
C ALA A 21 10.92 -5.38 8.16
N GLU A 22 10.66 -5.91 6.96
CA GLU A 22 11.55 -5.78 5.81
C GLU A 22 10.88 -4.92 4.75
N TRP A 23 11.69 -4.13 4.04
CA TRP A 23 11.22 -3.36 2.91
C TRP A 23 10.98 -4.25 1.70
N SER A 24 9.80 -4.12 1.11
CA SER A 24 9.39 -4.80 -0.11
C SER A 24 9.27 -3.81 -1.26
N PHE A 25 9.38 -4.32 -2.48
CA PHE A 25 9.17 -3.55 -3.71
C PHE A 25 8.30 -4.37 -4.68
N ASN A 26 7.31 -3.72 -5.28
CA ASN A 26 6.48 -4.27 -6.34
C ASN A 26 6.62 -3.40 -7.61
N SER A 27 6.90 -4.06 -8.74
CA SER A 27 7.11 -3.42 -10.05
C SER A 27 5.86 -3.40 -10.93
N GLY A 28 4.67 -3.64 -10.37
CA GLY A 28 3.42 -3.64 -11.10
C GLY A 28 3.04 -2.25 -11.66
N PRO A 29 1.82 -2.12 -12.21
CA PRO A 29 1.31 -0.92 -12.88
C PRO A 29 1.31 0.35 -12.04
N ASN A 30 1.32 0.20 -10.71
CA ASN A 30 1.57 1.30 -9.79
C ASN A 30 2.75 0.88 -8.92
N PRO A 31 4.00 1.09 -9.39
CA PRO A 31 5.17 0.63 -8.66
C PRO A 31 5.17 1.18 -7.24
N ASN A 32 5.43 0.32 -6.27
CA ASN A 32 5.45 0.71 -4.87
C ASN A 32 6.61 0.07 -4.11
N ALA A 33 7.09 0.78 -3.10
CA ALA A 33 8.02 0.27 -2.11
C ALA A 33 7.41 0.46 -0.72
N PHE A 34 7.36 -0.57 0.11
CA PHE A 34 6.63 -0.49 1.36
C PHE A 34 7.30 -1.24 2.50
N ILE A 35 6.93 -0.88 3.73
CA ILE A 35 7.24 -1.59 4.95
C ILE A 35 6.00 -1.65 5.84
N GLN A 36 5.82 -2.78 6.52
CA GLN A 36 4.80 -2.94 7.54
C GLN A 36 5.44 -3.12 8.92
N THR A 37 4.99 -2.35 9.90
CA THR A 37 5.41 -2.47 11.30
C THR A 37 4.18 -2.60 12.19
N GLY A 38 3.95 -3.80 12.72
CA GLY A 38 2.71 -4.10 13.43
C GLY A 38 1.48 -3.97 12.51
N ASN A 39 0.51 -3.15 12.93
CA ASN A 39 -0.68 -2.81 12.14
C ASN A 39 -0.51 -1.57 11.26
N MET A 40 0.68 -0.95 11.23
CA MET A 40 0.95 0.23 10.44
C MET A 40 1.67 -0.12 9.14
N THR A 41 1.39 0.62 8.07
CA THR A 41 2.10 0.51 6.79
C THR A 41 2.60 1.87 6.33
N LEU A 42 3.84 1.90 5.83
CA LEU A 42 4.37 3.02 5.05
C LEU A 42 4.64 2.52 3.63
N GLU A 43 3.99 3.14 2.65
CA GLU A 43 4.11 2.84 1.24
C GLU A 43 4.54 4.07 0.45
N LEU A 44 5.49 3.88 -0.45
CA LEU A 44 6.06 4.87 -1.34
C LEU A 44 5.66 4.50 -2.76
N GLN A 45 5.05 5.42 -3.49
CA GLN A 45 4.72 5.29 -4.91
C GLN A 45 5.45 6.38 -5.71
N CYS A 46 5.35 6.38 -7.04
CA CYS A 46 6.13 7.30 -7.87
C CYS A 46 6.00 8.81 -7.54
N ASN A 47 4.88 9.24 -6.99
CA ASN A 47 4.61 10.65 -6.70
C ASN A 47 3.95 10.92 -5.34
N ARG A 48 3.83 9.91 -4.48
CA ARG A 48 3.09 10.01 -3.21
C ARG A 48 3.59 9.04 -2.16
N ILE A 49 3.16 9.30 -0.93
CA ILE A 49 3.28 8.37 0.19
C ILE A 49 1.89 7.98 0.62
N ARG A 50 1.70 6.70 0.98
CA ARG A 50 0.51 6.23 1.68
C ARG A 50 0.93 5.69 3.04
N PHE A 51 0.32 6.24 4.09
CA PHE A 51 0.58 5.85 5.46
C PHE A 51 -0.73 5.37 6.10
N ALA A 52 -0.75 4.10 6.50
CA ALA A 52 -1.81 3.56 7.33
C ALA A 52 -1.37 3.62 8.81
N PRO A 53 -1.91 4.55 9.63
CA PRO A 53 -1.66 4.58 11.07
C PRO A 53 -2.34 3.41 11.80
N ALA A 54 -2.17 3.35 13.12
CA ALA A 54 -2.72 2.26 13.94
C ALA A 54 -4.23 2.39 14.20
N GLY A 55 -4.76 3.62 14.33
CA GLY A 55 -6.20 3.92 14.44
C GLY A 55 -6.74 4.92 13.39
N TYR A 56 -8.05 4.85 13.08
CA TYR A 56 -8.69 5.70 12.05
C TYR A 56 -8.75 7.14 12.53
N GLU A 57 -8.91 7.29 13.83
CA GLU A 57 -8.78 8.55 14.55
C GLU A 57 -7.46 9.27 14.24
N ASP A 58 -6.36 8.54 14.03
CA ASP A 58 -5.07 9.14 13.68
C ASP A 58 -5.10 9.66 12.23
N SER A 59 -5.69 8.91 11.29
CA SER A 59 -5.88 9.37 9.91
C SER A 59 -6.74 10.63 9.85
N GLN A 60 -7.83 10.67 10.62
CA GLN A 60 -8.69 11.84 10.73
C GLN A 60 -7.93 13.02 11.34
N ASP A 61 -7.19 12.81 12.43
CA ASP A 61 -6.42 13.85 13.10
C ASP A 61 -5.36 14.47 12.18
N ILE A 62 -4.64 13.65 11.39
CA ILE A 62 -3.65 14.12 10.40
C ILE A 62 -4.29 15.02 9.35
N VAL A 63 -5.41 14.58 8.77
CA VAL A 63 -6.08 15.30 7.67
C VAL A 63 -6.81 16.54 8.18
N ASP A 64 -7.48 16.48 9.33
CA ASP A 64 -8.19 17.62 9.93
C ASP A 64 -7.23 18.77 10.29
N LYS A 65 -6.01 18.43 10.72
CA LYS A 65 -4.96 19.41 11.03
C LYS A 65 -4.22 19.92 9.80
N GLN A 66 -4.37 19.26 8.65
CA GLN A 66 -3.63 19.56 7.42
C GLN A 66 -2.12 19.72 7.66
N GLY A 67 -1.57 18.89 8.56
CA GLY A 67 -0.21 19.04 9.05
C GLY A 67 0.39 17.72 9.51
N LEU A 68 1.45 17.27 8.83
CA LEU A 68 2.24 16.10 9.21
C LEU A 68 3.73 16.44 9.20
N SER A 69 4.49 15.97 10.17
CA SER A 69 5.95 16.06 10.20
C SER A 69 6.56 14.71 9.87
N ILE A 70 7.36 14.66 8.81
CA ILE A 70 8.17 13.48 8.44
C ILE A 70 9.55 13.68 9.05
N ARG A 71 9.80 13.11 10.23
CA ARG A 71 11.04 13.29 11.01
C ARG A 71 12.01 12.15 10.74
N PHE A 72 13.24 12.46 10.34
CA PHE A 72 14.26 11.47 9.97
C PHE A 72 15.25 11.26 11.12
N LEU A 73 15.46 10.01 11.51
CA LEU A 73 16.28 9.65 12.67
C LEU A 73 17.50 8.82 12.23
N LYS A 74 18.72 9.29 12.53
CA LYS A 74 19.96 8.64 12.07
C LYS A 74 20.29 7.33 12.77
N ASN A 75 19.84 7.16 14.02
CA ASN A 75 20.13 5.98 14.86
C ASN A 75 18.85 5.46 15.56
N GLY A 76 17.68 5.66 14.95
CA GLY A 76 16.41 5.29 15.57
C GLY A 76 15.85 6.33 16.53
N THR A 77 16.68 7.23 17.06
CA THR A 77 16.31 8.15 18.16
C THR A 77 16.73 9.60 17.95
N THR A 78 17.84 9.84 17.24
CA THR A 78 18.37 11.20 17.03
C THR A 78 17.83 11.79 15.74
N GLU A 79 16.97 12.80 15.85
CA GLU A 79 16.49 13.58 14.71
C GLU A 79 17.64 14.32 14.03
N VAL A 80 17.73 14.17 12.72
CA VAL A 80 18.71 14.85 11.87
C VAL A 80 18.07 15.81 10.87
N GLY A 81 16.74 15.79 10.78
CA GLY A 81 15.95 16.71 9.99
C GLY A 81 14.49 16.28 9.94
N ALA A 82 13.63 17.18 9.45
CA ALA A 82 12.23 16.89 9.24
C ALA A 82 11.72 17.59 7.97
N PHE A 83 10.74 16.99 7.31
CA PHE A 83 9.95 17.61 6.26
C PHE A 83 8.56 17.92 6.80
N GLN A 84 8.15 19.19 6.80
CA GLN A 84 6.81 19.59 7.25
C GLN A 84 5.87 19.54 6.06
N VAL A 85 4.89 18.65 6.11
CA VAL A 85 3.82 18.48 5.12
C VAL A 85 2.68 19.42 5.49
N GLY A 86 2.27 20.25 4.55
CA GLY A 86 1.11 21.12 4.67
C GLY A 86 0.69 21.68 3.31
N ALA A 87 -0.40 22.45 3.29
CA ALA A 87 -1.06 22.89 2.06
C ALA A 87 -0.15 23.63 1.05
N GLU A 88 0.98 24.19 1.49
CA GLU A 88 1.95 24.86 0.62
C GLU A 88 2.74 23.87 -0.26
N ASN A 89 3.06 22.68 0.24
CA ASN A 89 3.98 21.74 -0.44
C ASN A 89 3.37 20.36 -0.71
N ALA A 90 2.24 20.03 -0.09
CA ALA A 90 1.56 18.76 -0.31
C ALA A 90 0.07 18.84 0.04
N ALA A 91 -0.71 17.92 -0.51
CA ALA A 91 -2.08 17.65 -0.11
C ALA A 91 -2.14 16.40 0.78
N LEU A 92 -2.99 16.45 1.80
CA LEU A 92 -3.29 15.35 2.71
C LEU A 92 -4.76 14.95 2.55
N GLN A 93 -5.01 13.66 2.30
CA GLN A 93 -6.35 13.10 2.19
C GLN A 93 -6.39 11.67 2.73
N ILE A 94 -7.55 11.24 3.23
CA ILE A 94 -7.80 9.83 3.54
C ILE A 94 -8.27 9.17 2.24
N VAL A 95 -7.62 8.08 1.85
CA VAL A 95 -7.94 7.29 0.65
C VAL A 95 -8.22 5.84 1.03
N ASP A 96 -8.78 5.06 0.12
CA ASP A 96 -8.79 3.59 0.14
C ASP A 96 -9.25 3.00 1.48
N ASN A 97 -10.31 3.60 2.03
CA ASN A 97 -10.93 3.18 3.28
C ASN A 97 -9.95 3.11 4.47
N TYR A 98 -8.98 4.05 4.59
CA TYR A 98 -8.34 4.52 5.85
C TYR A 98 -6.92 5.14 5.71
N PRO A 99 -6.03 4.73 4.78
CA PRO A 99 -4.70 5.32 4.66
C PRO A 99 -4.71 6.83 4.42
N VAL A 100 -3.76 7.53 5.02
CA VAL A 100 -3.46 8.92 4.67
C VAL A 100 -2.54 8.93 3.47
N GLU A 101 -2.99 9.56 2.39
CA GLU A 101 -2.18 9.85 1.22
C GLU A 101 -1.55 11.25 1.34
N ILE A 102 -0.24 11.30 1.12
CA ILE A 102 0.54 12.53 1.01
C ILE A 102 0.93 12.71 -0.45
N SER A 103 0.23 13.63 -1.13
CA SER A 103 0.49 13.99 -2.52
C SER A 103 1.36 15.25 -2.58
N PHE A 104 2.61 15.13 -3.04
CA PHE A 104 3.54 16.25 -3.07
C PHE A 104 3.28 17.14 -4.29
N ASN A 105 3.30 18.46 -4.07
CA ASN A 105 3.14 19.46 -5.14
C ASN A 105 4.36 19.52 -6.07
N SER A 106 5.51 19.03 -5.60
CA SER A 106 6.80 19.13 -6.25
C SER A 106 7.54 17.79 -6.23
N GLN A 107 8.06 17.38 -7.38
CA GLN A 107 8.90 16.20 -7.49
C GLN A 107 10.25 16.39 -6.78
N GLN A 108 10.74 17.64 -6.65
CA GLN A 108 11.95 17.92 -5.89
C GLN A 108 11.75 17.68 -4.40
N ASP A 109 10.60 18.08 -3.85
CA ASP A 109 10.26 17.87 -2.44
C ASP A 109 10.10 16.37 -2.15
N TYR A 110 9.39 15.65 -3.03
CA TYR A 110 9.26 14.21 -2.90
C TYR A 110 10.61 13.48 -3.03
N GLY A 111 11.45 13.92 -3.99
CA GLY A 111 12.80 13.41 -4.18
C GLY A 111 13.66 13.56 -2.93
N PHE A 112 13.61 14.73 -2.28
CA PHE A 112 14.28 14.97 -1.00
C PHE A 112 13.80 14.02 0.09
N VAL A 113 12.49 13.83 0.25
CA VAL A 113 11.93 12.90 1.24
C VAL A 113 12.42 11.47 0.97
N LEU A 114 12.39 11.01 -0.28
CA LEU A 114 12.91 9.70 -0.66
C LEU A 114 14.41 9.54 -0.35
N ASP A 115 15.22 10.57 -0.61
CA ASP A 115 16.65 10.54 -0.28
C ASP A 115 16.88 10.41 1.24
N GLN A 116 16.09 11.13 2.04
CA GLN A 116 16.16 11.02 3.49
C GLN A 116 15.69 9.66 4.00
N LEU A 117 14.62 9.09 3.43
CA LEU A 117 14.14 7.75 3.75
C LEU A 117 15.18 6.67 3.40
N ALA A 118 15.96 6.87 2.33
CA ALA A 118 17.00 5.95 1.90
C ALA A 118 18.29 6.02 2.76
N ALA A 119 18.53 7.15 3.43
CA ALA A 119 19.79 7.43 4.13
C ALA A 119 19.75 7.28 5.65
N ASN A 120 18.56 7.30 6.25
CA ASN A 120 18.37 7.30 7.71
C ASN A 120 18.00 5.92 8.26
N ALA A 121 18.03 5.77 9.59
CA ALA A 121 17.76 4.49 10.25
C ALA A 121 16.28 4.28 10.58
N SER A 122 15.55 5.36 10.88
CA SER A 122 14.10 5.31 11.02
C SER A 122 13.44 6.63 10.59
N VAL A 123 12.15 6.56 10.31
CA VAL A 123 11.29 7.73 10.12
C VAL A 123 10.19 7.71 11.17
N ASN A 124 9.90 8.88 11.74
CA ASN A 124 8.75 9.12 12.60
C ASN A 124 7.78 10.04 11.86
N LEU A 125 6.57 9.55 11.61
CA LEU A 125 5.45 10.35 11.14
C LEU A 125 4.73 10.88 12.37
N SER A 126 4.82 12.19 12.58
CA SER A 126 4.32 12.83 13.78
C SER A 126 3.46 14.03 13.43
N MET A 127 2.74 14.54 14.41
CA MET A 127 2.08 15.83 14.29
C MET A 127 3.13 16.95 14.12
N VAL A 128 2.75 17.99 13.38
CA VAL A 128 3.53 19.23 13.27
C VAL A 128 3.56 19.93 14.63
N ASP A 129 4.72 20.46 14.99
CA ASP A 129 4.96 21.25 16.21
C ASP A 129 4.62 20.57 17.56
N GLN A 130 4.37 19.26 17.56
CA GLN A 130 4.04 18.49 18.77
C GLN A 130 4.77 17.14 18.78
N ASP A 131 4.99 16.56 19.97
CA ASP A 131 5.68 15.27 20.12
C ASP A 131 4.72 14.06 20.01
N ILE A 132 3.62 14.21 19.26
CA ILE A 132 2.64 13.15 19.04
C ILE A 132 3.06 12.34 17.81
N SER A 133 3.49 11.10 18.03
CA SER A 133 3.86 10.14 16.99
C SER A 133 2.64 9.38 16.50
N TYR A 134 2.39 9.40 15.19
CA TYR A 134 1.41 8.54 14.54
C TYR A 134 2.01 7.20 14.11
N GLY A 135 3.32 7.15 13.86
CA GLY A 135 4.00 5.91 13.52
C GLY A 135 5.51 6.06 13.34
N ILE A 136 6.25 5.02 13.73
CA ILE A 136 7.71 4.94 13.54
C ILE A 136 8.02 3.69 12.71
N PHE A 137 8.82 3.87 11.66
CA PHE A 137 9.22 2.79 10.75
C PHE A 137 10.74 2.66 10.68
N ASP A 138 11.21 1.42 10.70
CA ASP A 138 12.61 1.09 10.43
C ASP A 138 12.91 1.31 8.92
N LEU A 139 14.05 1.95 8.62
CA LEU A 139 14.47 2.26 7.26
C LEU A 139 15.59 1.34 6.76
N LYS A 140 15.98 0.32 7.52
CA LYS A 140 16.93 -0.68 7.08
C LYS A 140 16.38 -1.41 5.85
N GLY A 141 17.08 -1.26 4.73
CA GLY A 141 16.69 -1.84 3.44
C GLY A 141 15.90 -0.90 2.54
N SER A 142 15.39 0.23 3.04
CA SER A 142 14.62 1.21 2.27
C SER A 142 15.37 1.71 1.04
N GLY A 143 16.68 1.95 1.17
CA GLY A 143 17.50 2.46 0.08
C GLY A 143 17.56 1.53 -1.13
N ALA A 144 17.45 0.21 -0.95
CA ALA A 144 17.34 -0.72 -2.06
C ALA A 144 15.96 -0.66 -2.72
N ALA A 145 14.89 -0.68 -1.92
CA ALA A 145 13.51 -0.61 -2.40
C ALA A 145 13.22 0.72 -3.13
N ILE A 146 13.70 1.85 -2.59
CA ILE A 146 13.56 3.20 -3.20
C ILE A 146 14.31 3.29 -4.53
N ARG A 147 15.48 2.64 -4.67
CA ARG A 147 16.18 2.58 -5.97
C ARG A 147 15.37 1.81 -7.01
N SER A 148 14.79 0.66 -6.62
CA SER A 148 13.93 -0.11 -7.52
C SER A 148 12.68 0.68 -7.91
N LEU A 149 12.04 1.36 -6.94
CA LEU A 149 10.90 2.24 -7.18
C LEU A 149 11.23 3.31 -8.21
N ARG A 150 12.31 4.08 -8.01
CA ARG A 150 12.72 5.13 -8.95
C ARG A 150 12.93 4.58 -10.36
N SER A 151 13.60 3.43 -10.48
CA SER A 151 13.82 2.79 -11.78
C SER A 151 12.52 2.41 -12.48
N ALA A 152 11.51 1.94 -11.74
CA ALA A 152 10.21 1.59 -12.31
C ALA A 152 9.43 2.84 -12.75
N CYS A 153 9.42 3.88 -11.91
CA CYS A 153 8.76 5.15 -12.21
C CYS A 153 9.32 5.86 -13.45
N ASP A 154 10.62 5.73 -13.72
CA ASP A 154 11.25 6.30 -14.92
C ASP A 154 10.93 5.50 -16.20
N SER A 155 10.57 4.21 -16.07
CA SER A 155 10.29 3.30 -17.19
C SER A 155 8.89 3.50 -17.79
N ASP A 156 7.96 4.00 -16.97
CA ASP A 156 6.55 4.23 -17.30
C ASP A 156 6.34 5.38 -18.30
N ALA A 157 7.32 6.28 -18.44
CA ALA A 157 7.29 7.37 -19.43
C ALA A 157 7.50 6.90 -20.89
N SER A 158 7.77 5.62 -21.13
CA SER A 158 8.36 5.15 -22.40
C SER A 158 7.65 4.01 -23.12
N GLN A 159 6.53 3.45 -22.63
CA GLN A 159 5.89 2.32 -23.31
C GLN A 159 4.51 2.69 -23.86
N GLY A 160 4.48 3.03 -25.16
CA GLY A 160 3.28 2.85 -25.96
C GLY A 160 3.00 1.36 -26.09
N THR A 161 2.04 0.85 -25.31
CA THR A 161 1.64 -0.55 -25.33
C THR A 161 0.76 -0.82 -26.56
N SER A 162 1.08 -1.89 -27.28
CA SER A 162 0.20 -2.45 -28.31
C SER A 162 -0.96 -3.15 -27.60
N TYR A 163 -2.17 -2.61 -27.76
CA TYR A 163 -3.40 -3.20 -27.23
C TYR A 163 -3.61 -4.62 -27.81
N GLU A 164 -3.55 -5.63 -26.94
CA GLU A 164 -4.16 -6.92 -27.19
C GLU A 164 -5.67 -6.80 -26.91
N ALA A 165 -6.50 -7.57 -27.63
CA ALA A 165 -7.95 -7.46 -27.49
C ALA A 165 -8.40 -7.99 -26.12
N PRO A 166 -9.33 -7.32 -25.42
CA PRO A 166 -9.77 -7.73 -24.10
C PRO A 166 -10.42 -9.12 -24.13
N GLU A 167 -9.97 -10.01 -23.25
CA GLU A 167 -10.52 -11.38 -23.11
C GLU A 167 -11.73 -11.44 -22.16
N GLY A 168 -12.10 -10.33 -21.50
CA GLY A 168 -13.11 -10.28 -20.44
C GLY A 168 -13.93 -8.98 -20.36
N ILE A 169 -14.56 -8.74 -19.20
CA ILE A 169 -15.30 -7.50 -18.93
C ILE A 169 -14.29 -6.36 -18.78
N VAL A 170 -14.58 -5.20 -19.38
CA VAL A 170 -13.70 -4.03 -19.34
C VAL A 170 -14.38 -2.90 -18.60
N TYR A 171 -13.67 -2.27 -17.68
CA TYR A 171 -14.10 -1.10 -16.95
C TYR A 171 -13.27 0.11 -17.37
N CYS A 172 -13.94 1.21 -17.71
CA CYS A 172 -13.33 2.44 -18.17
C CYS A 172 -13.77 3.62 -17.31
N GLY A 173 -12.90 4.60 -17.09
CA GLY A 173 -13.27 5.82 -16.39
C GLY A 173 -12.26 6.21 -15.33
N GLY A 174 -12.75 6.62 -14.15
CA GLY A 174 -11.92 7.07 -13.03
C GLY A 174 -11.78 8.59 -12.87
N GLY A 175 -12.68 9.38 -13.46
CA GLY A 175 -12.73 10.84 -13.26
C GLY A 175 -11.41 11.54 -13.61
N ALA A 176 -10.70 12.03 -12.59
CA ALA A 176 -9.41 12.70 -12.73
C ALA A 176 -8.27 11.76 -13.19
N ILE A 177 -8.42 10.45 -13.02
CA ILE A 177 -7.45 9.45 -13.46
C ILE A 177 -8.12 8.47 -14.40
N LYS A 178 -7.82 8.58 -15.70
CA LYS A 178 -8.41 7.69 -16.71
C LYS A 178 -7.65 6.37 -16.78
N ARG A 179 -8.35 5.26 -16.56
CA ARG A 179 -7.80 3.90 -16.72
C ARG A 179 -8.74 2.99 -17.49
N VAL A 180 -8.17 1.96 -18.08
CA VAL A 180 -8.85 0.77 -18.61
C VAL A 180 -8.45 -0.40 -17.71
N ILE A 181 -9.44 -1.07 -17.13
CA ILE A 181 -9.25 -2.14 -16.15
C ILE A 181 -9.96 -3.41 -16.64
N GLU A 182 -9.22 -4.50 -16.73
CA GLU A 182 -9.68 -5.78 -17.26
C GLU A 182 -9.42 -6.89 -16.23
N PRO A 183 -10.40 -7.21 -15.37
CA PRO A 183 -10.31 -8.36 -14.49
C PRO A 183 -10.69 -9.66 -15.23
N VAL A 184 -9.89 -10.71 -15.02
CA VAL A 184 -10.12 -12.05 -15.55
C VAL A 184 -9.94 -13.07 -14.44
N ILE A 185 -10.99 -13.83 -14.13
CA ILE A 185 -10.90 -15.03 -13.28
C ILE A 185 -10.35 -16.17 -14.14
N LEU A 186 -9.30 -16.84 -13.65
CA LEU A 186 -8.55 -17.83 -14.40
C LEU A 186 -9.16 -19.23 -14.23
N ASP A 187 -9.34 -19.95 -15.35
CA ASP A 187 -9.85 -21.34 -15.32
C ASP A 187 -8.88 -22.33 -14.66
N ASN A 188 -7.57 -22.07 -14.75
CA ASN A 188 -6.51 -22.90 -14.18
C ASN A 188 -5.57 -22.04 -13.33
N PRO A 189 -5.94 -21.73 -12.09
CA PRO A 189 -5.18 -20.82 -11.23
C PRO A 189 -3.92 -21.48 -10.66
N ASP A 190 -2.88 -20.67 -10.46
CA ASP A 190 -1.66 -21.09 -9.76
C ASP A 190 -1.76 -20.68 -8.29
N GLY A 191 -2.17 -21.63 -7.45
CA GLY A 191 -2.34 -21.42 -6.01
C GLY A 191 -3.57 -20.55 -5.70
N GLU A 192 -3.41 -19.59 -4.80
CA GLU A 192 -4.46 -18.66 -4.37
C GLU A 192 -4.73 -17.53 -5.38
N TRP A 193 -3.83 -17.34 -6.34
CA TRP A 193 -3.91 -16.30 -7.36
C TRP A 193 -4.81 -16.74 -8.51
N ASP A 194 -6.12 -16.71 -8.25
CA ASP A 194 -7.16 -17.15 -9.18
C ASP A 194 -7.64 -16.08 -10.16
N THR A 195 -7.09 -14.88 -10.06
CA THR A 195 -7.50 -13.73 -10.86
C THR A 195 -6.27 -13.03 -11.44
N ARG A 196 -6.42 -12.45 -12.63
CA ARG A 196 -5.50 -11.47 -13.19
C ARG A 196 -6.26 -10.16 -13.38
N VAL A 197 -5.67 -9.05 -12.96
CA VAL A 197 -6.22 -7.71 -13.23
C VAL A 197 -5.23 -6.97 -14.11
N THR A 198 -5.67 -6.56 -15.30
CA THR A 198 -4.86 -5.74 -16.20
C THR A 198 -5.30 -4.29 -16.09
N VAL A 199 -4.39 -3.39 -15.74
CA VAL A 199 -4.62 -1.94 -15.66
C VAL A 199 -3.77 -1.27 -16.73
N ASN A 200 -4.40 -0.61 -17.69
CA ASN A 200 -3.72 0.06 -18.82
C ASN A 200 -2.72 -0.83 -19.60
N GLY A 201 -3.00 -2.13 -19.68
CA GLY A 201 -2.15 -3.10 -20.38
C GLY A 201 -1.10 -3.79 -19.50
N GLU A 202 -0.94 -3.39 -18.24
CA GLU A 202 -0.06 -4.07 -17.31
C GLU A 202 -0.84 -4.98 -16.35
N SER A 203 -0.41 -6.22 -16.21
CA SER A 203 -1.14 -7.24 -15.44
C SER A 203 -0.55 -7.48 -14.05
N ILE A 204 -1.44 -7.63 -13.08
CA ILE A 204 -1.15 -8.02 -11.70
C ILE A 204 -1.85 -9.33 -11.39
N ARG A 205 -1.21 -10.23 -10.63
CA ARG A 205 -1.91 -11.38 -10.04
C ARG A 205 -2.78 -10.92 -8.88
N ALA A 206 -4.01 -11.41 -8.84
CA ALA A 206 -4.94 -11.13 -7.77
C ALA A 206 -5.64 -12.42 -7.31
N MET A 207 -6.25 -12.36 -6.14
CA MET A 207 -7.10 -13.42 -5.61
C MET A 207 -8.52 -12.91 -5.38
N THR A 208 -9.53 -13.74 -5.61
CA THR A 208 -10.92 -13.41 -5.28
C THR A 208 -11.15 -13.47 -3.76
N ALA A 209 -11.88 -12.48 -3.26
CA ALA A 209 -12.31 -12.38 -1.87
C ALA A 209 -13.81 -12.06 -1.80
N TYR A 210 -14.64 -13.11 -1.80
CA TYR A 210 -16.10 -12.99 -1.69
C TYR A 210 -16.57 -12.55 -0.30
N SER A 211 -15.78 -12.85 0.74
CA SER A 211 -16.08 -12.51 2.14
C SER A 211 -15.28 -11.29 2.63
N TYR A 212 -14.99 -10.34 1.74
CA TYR A 212 -14.15 -9.16 2.02
C TYR A 212 -14.61 -8.36 3.26
N PHE A 213 -15.93 -8.20 3.42
CA PHE A 213 -16.52 -7.45 4.54
C PHE A 213 -16.67 -8.26 5.85
N GLY A 214 -16.26 -9.54 5.85
CA GLY A 214 -16.34 -10.42 7.01
C GLY A 214 -17.76 -10.56 7.56
N ASN A 215 -17.99 -10.06 8.78
CA ASN A 215 -19.30 -10.08 9.45
C ASN A 215 -20.14 -8.81 9.21
N SER A 216 -19.60 -7.82 8.49
CA SER A 216 -20.31 -6.59 8.17
C SER A 216 -21.18 -6.80 6.93
N GLU A 217 -22.31 -6.09 6.88
CA GLU A 217 -23.15 -6.10 5.69
C GLU A 217 -22.40 -5.41 4.53
N PRO A 218 -22.18 -6.10 3.39
CA PRO A 218 -21.50 -5.51 2.25
C PRO A 218 -22.35 -4.40 1.63
N PRO A 219 -21.74 -3.38 0.97
CA PRO A 219 -22.49 -2.36 0.28
C PRO A 219 -23.39 -2.96 -0.81
N THR A 220 -24.51 -2.28 -1.08
CA THR A 220 -25.47 -2.73 -2.10
C THR A 220 -24.77 -2.92 -3.45
N GLY A 221 -25.07 -4.05 -4.09
CA GLY A 221 -24.52 -4.41 -5.39
C GLY A 221 -23.11 -5.02 -5.33
N PHE A 222 -22.47 -5.16 -4.17
CA PHE A 222 -21.14 -5.80 -4.10
C PHE A 222 -21.19 -7.26 -4.61
N VAL A 223 -20.25 -7.60 -5.48
CA VAL A 223 -20.11 -8.94 -6.08
C VAL A 223 -18.89 -9.66 -5.54
N VAL A 224 -17.71 -9.05 -5.69
CA VAL A 224 -16.43 -9.66 -5.32
C VAL A 224 -15.35 -8.59 -5.15
N ALA A 225 -14.41 -8.82 -4.23
CA ALA A 225 -13.17 -8.06 -4.14
C ALA A 225 -12.03 -8.86 -4.81
N LEU A 226 -11.15 -8.18 -5.55
CA LEU A 226 -9.94 -8.76 -6.11
C LEU A 226 -8.76 -8.13 -5.38
N LEU A 227 -7.96 -8.96 -4.71
CA LEU A 227 -6.84 -8.54 -3.89
C LEU A 227 -5.55 -8.80 -4.66
N GLY A 228 -4.91 -7.74 -5.15
CA GLY A 228 -3.68 -7.80 -5.92
C GLY A 228 -2.47 -8.16 -5.05
N GLU A 229 -1.48 -8.83 -5.65
CA GLU A 229 -0.19 -9.13 -5.01
C GLU A 229 0.62 -7.87 -4.66
N ASP A 230 0.28 -6.73 -5.27
CA ASP A 230 0.80 -5.39 -5.00
C ASP A 230 0.05 -4.64 -3.90
N ARG A 231 -0.90 -5.31 -3.23
CA ARG A 231 -1.85 -4.77 -2.26
C ARG A 231 -2.92 -3.85 -2.86
N SER A 232 -3.07 -3.81 -4.19
CA SER A 232 -4.21 -3.15 -4.82
C SER A 232 -5.50 -3.90 -4.48
N GLU A 233 -6.58 -3.14 -4.23
CA GLU A 233 -7.91 -3.69 -3.97
C GLU A 233 -8.87 -3.20 -5.03
N PHE A 234 -9.52 -4.14 -5.73
CA PHE A 234 -10.54 -3.83 -6.74
C PHE A 234 -11.87 -4.40 -6.27
N LEU A 235 -12.88 -3.55 -6.12
CA LEU A 235 -14.21 -3.97 -5.69
C LEU A 235 -15.16 -3.95 -6.89
N ILE A 236 -15.75 -5.10 -7.23
CA ILE A 236 -16.68 -5.22 -8.34
C ILE A 236 -18.11 -5.17 -7.81
N PHE A 237 -18.93 -4.37 -8.50
CA PHE A 237 -20.32 -4.16 -8.17
C PHE A 237 -21.23 -4.39 -9.38
N SER A 238 -22.44 -4.87 -9.09
CA SER A 238 -23.54 -5.03 -10.04
C SER A 238 -24.86 -4.68 -9.35
N GLU A 239 -25.50 -3.61 -9.81
CA GLU A 239 -26.79 -3.15 -9.30
C GLU A 239 -27.74 -2.81 -10.45
N GLY A 240 -28.78 -3.64 -10.59
CA GLY A 240 -29.78 -3.48 -11.66
C GLY A 240 -29.15 -3.64 -13.05
N SER A 241 -28.95 -2.52 -13.75
CA SER A 241 -28.32 -2.48 -15.08
C SER A 241 -26.91 -1.86 -15.07
N ALA A 242 -26.45 -1.39 -13.90
CA ALA A 242 -25.14 -0.79 -13.75
C ALA A 242 -24.16 -1.84 -13.23
N ASN A 243 -23.03 -1.99 -13.93
CA ASN A 243 -21.86 -2.72 -13.45
C ASN A 243 -20.71 -1.73 -13.37
N TRP A 244 -20.00 -1.72 -12.25
CA TRP A 244 -18.84 -0.87 -12.07
C TRP A 244 -17.80 -1.57 -11.21
N LEU A 245 -16.59 -1.03 -11.29
CA LEU A 245 -15.45 -1.43 -10.51
C LEU A 245 -14.97 -0.20 -9.75
N GLU A 246 -14.70 -0.35 -8.46
CA GLU A 246 -14.02 0.65 -7.65
C GLU A 246 -12.57 0.24 -7.46
N TYR A 247 -11.67 1.17 -7.76
CA TYR A 247 -10.23 1.01 -7.55
C TYR A 247 -9.69 2.28 -6.91
N GLY A 248 -9.32 2.13 -5.63
CA GLY A 248 -9.17 3.24 -4.71
C GLY A 248 -10.43 4.10 -4.63
N ASP A 249 -10.28 5.43 -4.57
CA ASP A 249 -11.42 6.36 -4.48
C ASP A 249 -12.19 6.58 -5.81
N TYR A 250 -11.86 5.81 -6.85
CA TYR A 250 -12.37 6.03 -8.19
C TYR A 250 -13.28 4.89 -8.66
N ARG A 251 -14.39 5.29 -9.28
CA ARG A 251 -15.32 4.40 -9.98
C ARG A 251 -15.01 4.34 -11.48
N TYR A 252 -15.06 3.12 -12.01
CA TYR A 252 -14.89 2.77 -13.43
C TYR A 252 -16.12 2.00 -13.87
N ASP A 253 -16.86 2.51 -14.86
CA ASP A 253 -18.07 1.84 -15.35
C ASP A 253 -17.71 0.81 -16.42
N GLN A 254 -18.47 -0.28 -16.48
CA GLN A 254 -18.33 -1.25 -17.56
C GLN A 254 -18.53 -0.56 -18.92
N CYS A 255 -17.61 -0.77 -19.85
CA CYS A 255 -17.56 -0.05 -21.13
C CYS A 255 -17.59 -0.95 -22.38
N ASN A 256 -17.76 -2.26 -22.22
CA ASN A 256 -17.96 -3.23 -23.30
C ASN A 256 -19.27 -4.04 -23.18
#